data_AF-A0AAD5VDF0-F1
#
_entry.id   AF-A0AAD5VDF0-F1
#
_cell.length_a   1.000
_cell.length_b   1.000
_cell.length_c   1.000
_cell.angle_alpha   90.00
_cell.angle_beta   90.00
_cell.angle_gamma   90.00
#
_symmetry.space_group_name_H-M   'P 1'
#
loop_
_entity.id
_entity.type
_entity.pdbx_description
1 polymer ?
#
loop_
_entity_poly.entity_id
_entity_poly.type
_entity_poly.pdbx_seq_one_letter_code
_entity_poly.pdbx_strand_id
1 'polypeptide(L)'
;MLGFVILASCAPLILPVASQQIWDVWSTTWDRSKLFTYDNLGPNPINFASPGAIGSADIVVNDGTQYQPMYGFGGSLTDSSALLLNNLKNANSGTYNTLLKKLFDPTDGNTGAGFSYLRVPLGASDFSASSYTYDDTNGDTSLNSFNINRTPSYVFSVISDIRAINPYLKIHVLPWSPPGWMKDSGTILGGNFLSQYTNNYATYLLKSVQGFQSHGIPIYAISLQNEPQNSNPTYPTCKISSSQEAQIATALRTLLNNNGFSSTKIFGFDHNWDGAGTFAVQLMQQASSAFAGVAFHCYGGSVSNQDTFHNSYPSKEILFTECSGTMGSDWWSDIKVCLELDSIFPRLLIIVFNSHKQWNLDNIYIGAVEHNARAALEWNIALDGNGQPELPGSNSCNSPPCRGIVTISGTSYTLNQEFYAIAQASKAVLPRDQGGPFGTRIGVSIGGSMNWALRVNAFVTGRTNPSDWLRYSLVVLNWADNTNGQWNPQPVKSTIEFRGMQATYTFPVGVTTLWWYAPATGSVQAQALDNSTQPASVDVHASTVIPSSSFEIPSNTSVPISFAPLSYTPAQPASSLVDQTKFSSNLGPMTSSGPVPSSTGEEPDEPAFRFRRNTPSRWN
;
A
#
# COMPACT_ATOMS: atom_id res chain seq x y z
N MET A 1 -85.37 -15.64 -5.94
CA MET A 1 -83.90 -15.68 -6.05
C MET A 1 -83.43 -14.27 -6.38
N LEU A 2 -82.63 -13.64 -5.51
CA LEU A 2 -81.77 -12.51 -5.87
C LEU A 2 -80.34 -12.95 -5.57
N GLY A 3 -79.44 -12.82 -6.54
CA GLY A 3 -78.02 -13.14 -6.37
C GLY A 3 -77.22 -11.88 -6.05
N PHE A 4 -76.60 -11.82 -4.88
CA PHE A 4 -75.58 -10.81 -4.58
C PHE A 4 -74.24 -11.27 -5.15
N VAL A 5 -73.71 -10.53 -6.14
CA VAL A 5 -72.33 -10.69 -6.61
C VAL A 5 -71.44 -9.79 -5.76
N ILE A 6 -70.60 -10.39 -4.91
CA ILE A 6 -69.60 -9.66 -4.14
C ILE A 6 -68.38 -9.43 -5.04
N LEU A 7 -68.20 -8.19 -5.50
CA LEU A 7 -66.97 -7.75 -6.17
C LEU A 7 -65.85 -7.61 -5.14
N ALA A 8 -65.01 -8.63 -5.04
CA ALA A 8 -63.79 -8.60 -4.22
C ALA A 8 -62.75 -7.66 -4.86
N SER A 9 -62.68 -6.42 -4.36
CA SER A 9 -61.70 -5.42 -4.80
C SER A 9 -60.28 -5.79 -4.33
N CYS A 10 -59.57 -6.56 -5.15
CA CYS A 10 -58.13 -6.80 -4.96
C CYS A 10 -57.34 -5.52 -5.23
N ALA A 11 -57.23 -4.66 -4.22
CA ALA A 11 -56.26 -3.57 -4.23
C ALA A 11 -54.84 -4.19 -4.21
N PRO A 12 -53.99 -3.94 -5.22
CA PRO A 12 -52.63 -4.44 -5.18
C PRO A 12 -51.88 -3.76 -4.03
N LEU A 13 -51.35 -4.56 -3.11
CA LEU A 13 -50.33 -4.12 -2.16
C LEU A 13 -49.06 -3.79 -2.96
N ILE A 14 -48.97 -2.53 -3.41
CA ILE A 14 -47.72 -1.95 -3.88
C ILE A 14 -46.80 -1.86 -2.67
N LEU A 15 -46.07 -2.95 -2.41
CA LEU A 15 -44.89 -2.91 -1.57
C LEU A 15 -43.98 -1.80 -2.11
N PRO A 16 -43.44 -0.91 -1.26
CA PRO A 16 -42.51 0.09 -1.73
C PRO A 16 -41.30 -0.65 -2.31
N VAL A 17 -41.12 -0.58 -3.63
CA VAL A 17 -39.88 -0.99 -4.28
C VAL A 17 -38.80 -0.12 -3.65
N ALA A 18 -37.91 -0.74 -2.87
CA ALA A 18 -36.85 0.00 -2.20
C ALA A 18 -36.07 0.78 -3.26
N SER A 19 -36.06 2.11 -3.15
CA SER A 19 -35.31 2.94 -4.08
C SER A 19 -33.82 2.71 -3.83
N GLN A 20 -33.06 2.63 -4.91
CA GLN A 20 -31.60 2.64 -4.80
C GLN A 20 -31.21 4.05 -4.31
N GLN A 21 -30.34 4.11 -3.31
CA GLN A 21 -30.06 5.32 -2.55
C GLN A 21 -28.59 5.42 -2.19
N ILE A 22 -28.02 6.61 -2.34
CA ILE A 22 -26.71 6.97 -1.80
C ILE A 22 -26.94 7.67 -0.46
N TRP A 23 -26.49 7.03 0.61
CA TRP A 23 -26.55 7.54 1.99
C TRP A 23 -25.21 8.06 2.49
N ASP A 24 -24.11 7.52 1.95
CA ASP A 24 -22.77 7.63 2.52
C ASP A 24 -21.80 8.23 1.50
N VAL A 25 -21.09 9.29 1.90
CA VAL A 25 -20.15 10.02 1.04
C VAL A 25 -18.86 10.34 1.81
N TRP A 26 -17.70 10.09 1.21
CA TRP A 26 -16.39 10.52 1.69
C TRP A 26 -15.81 11.59 0.78
N SER A 27 -15.37 12.72 1.34
CA SER A 27 -14.80 13.83 0.57
C SER A 27 -13.41 14.25 1.04
N THR A 28 -12.53 14.49 0.08
CA THR A 28 -11.23 15.16 0.24
C THR A 28 -11.17 16.31 -0.76
N THR A 29 -11.20 17.56 -0.33
CA THR A 29 -11.25 18.72 -1.24
C THR A 29 -9.89 19.34 -1.50
N TRP A 30 -9.73 19.98 -2.66
CA TRP A 30 -8.48 20.65 -3.06
C TRP A 30 -8.00 21.70 -2.03
N ASP A 31 -8.94 22.40 -1.38
CA ASP A 31 -8.72 23.45 -0.38
C ASP A 31 -8.50 22.94 1.05
N ARG A 32 -8.55 21.60 1.25
CA ARG A 32 -8.48 20.94 2.56
C ARG A 32 -9.65 21.23 3.51
N SER A 33 -10.76 21.82 3.03
CA SER A 33 -11.97 22.03 3.85
C SER A 33 -12.68 20.71 4.23
N LYS A 34 -12.51 19.66 3.42
CA LYS A 34 -12.79 18.26 3.78
C LYS A 34 -11.55 17.39 3.54
N LEU A 35 -11.31 16.43 4.44
CA LEU A 35 -10.08 15.62 4.50
C LEU A 35 -10.42 14.17 4.87
N PHE A 36 -10.84 13.39 3.87
CA PHE A 36 -11.50 12.09 4.05
C PHE A 36 -12.67 12.18 5.06
N THR A 37 -13.44 13.27 4.96
CA THR A 37 -14.61 13.56 5.78
C THR A 37 -15.76 12.67 5.35
N TYR A 38 -16.37 11.95 6.30
CA TYR A 38 -17.60 11.18 6.09
C TYR A 38 -18.83 12.05 6.33
N ASP A 39 -19.69 12.17 5.32
CA ASP A 39 -21.03 12.73 5.43
C ASP A 39 -22.06 11.58 5.28
N ASN A 40 -22.92 11.38 6.28
CA ASN A 40 -24.15 10.62 6.10
C ASN A 40 -25.29 11.58 5.74
N LEU A 41 -26.00 11.29 4.65
CA LEU A 41 -27.02 12.18 4.09
C LEU A 41 -28.41 12.01 4.74
N GLY A 42 -28.57 11.11 5.71
CA GLY A 42 -29.84 10.88 6.39
C GLY A 42 -30.35 12.14 7.11
N PRO A 43 -31.66 12.46 7.04
CA PRO A 43 -32.76 11.66 6.47
C PRO A 43 -33.03 11.89 4.97
N ASN A 44 -32.15 12.60 4.25
CA ASN A 44 -32.35 13.01 2.85
C ASN A 44 -31.31 12.38 1.90
N PRO A 45 -31.34 11.05 1.68
CA PRO A 45 -30.41 10.39 0.75
C PRO A 45 -30.62 10.85 -0.69
N ILE A 46 -29.58 10.69 -1.52
CA ILE A 46 -29.71 10.88 -2.96
C ILE A 46 -30.45 9.65 -3.50
N ASN A 47 -31.67 9.85 -3.99
CA ASN A 47 -32.48 8.79 -4.56
C ASN A 47 -32.16 8.64 -6.05
N PHE A 48 -32.03 7.39 -6.52
CA PHE A 48 -32.15 7.08 -7.94
C PHE A 48 -33.63 7.15 -8.35
N ALA A 49 -33.92 7.94 -9.38
CA ALA A 49 -35.26 8.19 -9.91
C ALA A 49 -35.33 7.85 -11.42
N SER A 50 -36.50 8.02 -12.04
CA SER A 50 -36.62 7.94 -13.50
C SER A 50 -35.74 9.02 -14.18
N PRO A 51 -35.00 8.72 -15.26
CA PRO A 51 -34.08 9.68 -15.88
C PRO A 51 -34.73 10.99 -16.31
N GLY A 52 -34.11 12.09 -15.90
CA GLY A 52 -34.43 13.46 -16.28
C GLY A 52 -33.30 14.10 -17.08
N ALA A 53 -33.19 15.43 -17.03
CA ALA A 53 -32.12 16.16 -17.71
C ALA A 53 -30.76 15.89 -17.05
N ILE A 54 -29.79 15.43 -17.86
CA ILE A 54 -28.43 15.12 -17.42
C ILE A 54 -27.69 16.31 -16.80
N GLY A 55 -26.65 16.01 -16.01
CA GLY A 55 -25.74 17.00 -15.46
C GLY A 55 -24.83 17.66 -16.51
N SER A 56 -23.94 18.53 -16.05
CA SER A 56 -22.84 19.05 -16.86
C SER A 56 -21.83 17.95 -17.22
N ALA A 57 -21.72 16.92 -16.38
CA ALA A 57 -21.15 15.62 -16.71
C ALA A 57 -22.16 14.51 -16.39
N ASP A 58 -22.01 13.35 -17.01
CA ASP A 58 -22.96 12.24 -16.94
C ASP A 58 -22.21 10.91 -16.77
N ILE A 59 -22.27 10.32 -15.57
CA ILE A 59 -21.51 9.11 -15.21
C ILE A 59 -22.40 7.89 -15.44
N VAL A 60 -22.14 7.13 -16.51
CA VAL A 60 -22.92 5.93 -16.87
C VAL A 60 -22.23 4.68 -16.35
N VAL A 61 -22.87 3.99 -15.41
CA VAL A 61 -22.34 2.78 -14.75
C VAL A 61 -22.95 1.52 -15.38
N ASN A 62 -22.09 0.68 -15.95
CA ASN A 62 -22.43 -0.55 -16.63
C ASN A 62 -21.87 -1.77 -15.89
N ASP A 63 -22.69 -2.37 -15.02
CA ASP A 63 -22.35 -3.60 -14.31
C ASP A 63 -22.47 -4.88 -15.15
N GLY A 64 -22.91 -4.76 -16.42
CA GLY A 64 -22.80 -5.83 -17.41
C GLY A 64 -21.36 -6.09 -17.89
N THR A 65 -20.46 -5.13 -17.70
CA THR A 65 -19.01 -5.28 -17.97
C THR A 65 -18.26 -5.35 -16.64
N GLN A 66 -17.52 -6.43 -16.42
CA GLN A 66 -16.61 -6.61 -15.28
C GLN A 66 -15.16 -6.75 -15.77
N TYR A 67 -14.21 -6.24 -14.99
CA TYR A 67 -12.77 -6.31 -15.24
C TYR A 67 -12.08 -7.11 -14.11
N GLN A 68 -10.95 -6.65 -13.59
CA GLN A 68 -10.20 -7.33 -12.56
C GLN A 68 -10.86 -7.22 -11.16
N PRO A 69 -10.74 -8.27 -10.32
CA PRO A 69 -11.03 -8.17 -8.89
C PRO A 69 -9.89 -7.45 -8.17
N MET A 70 -10.24 -6.62 -7.18
CA MET A 70 -9.27 -5.88 -6.39
C MET A 70 -8.77 -6.71 -5.20
N TYR A 71 -7.52 -6.50 -4.81
CA TYR A 71 -6.92 -7.09 -3.62
C TYR A 71 -6.82 -6.12 -2.45
N GLY A 72 -6.91 -4.81 -2.72
CA GLY A 72 -6.83 -3.74 -1.74
C GLY A 72 -5.79 -2.68 -2.11
N PHE A 73 -5.65 -1.70 -1.24
CA PHE A 73 -4.69 -0.61 -1.36
C PHE A 73 -3.94 -0.42 -0.02
N GLY A 74 -2.85 0.35 -0.03
CA GLY A 74 -2.05 0.60 1.17
C GLY A 74 -0.67 1.14 0.84
N GLY A 75 0.35 0.54 1.45
CA GLY A 75 1.75 0.91 1.25
C GLY A 75 2.70 -0.12 1.84
N SER A 76 3.96 0.24 2.04
CA SER A 76 4.99 -0.65 2.58
C SER A 76 5.35 -0.36 4.04
N LEU A 77 5.47 -1.43 4.83
CA LEU A 77 6.00 -1.38 6.18
C LEU A 77 7.50 -1.67 6.13
N THR A 78 8.28 -0.64 5.82
CA THR A 78 9.75 -0.64 5.93
C THR A 78 10.18 -0.75 7.39
N ASP A 79 11.45 -1.12 7.64
CA ASP A 79 12.02 -1.11 8.99
C ASP A 79 11.88 0.28 9.62
N SER A 80 12.12 1.35 8.84
CA SER A 80 11.90 2.74 9.26
C SER A 80 10.45 3.04 9.63
N SER A 81 9.49 2.62 8.82
CA SER A 81 8.05 2.78 9.12
C SER A 81 7.67 2.05 10.41
N ALA A 82 8.13 0.80 10.57
CA ALA A 82 7.82 -0.01 11.74
C ALA A 82 8.51 0.51 13.01
N LEU A 83 9.73 1.05 12.92
CA LEU A 83 10.45 1.67 14.03
C LEU A 83 9.72 2.91 14.54
N LEU A 84 9.30 3.81 13.65
CA LEU A 84 8.56 5.01 14.03
C LEU A 84 7.19 4.68 14.63
N LEU A 85 6.47 3.72 14.03
CA LEU A 85 5.21 3.20 14.56
C LEU A 85 5.38 2.58 15.96
N ASN A 86 6.42 1.77 16.18
CA ASN A 86 6.73 1.17 17.48
C ASN A 86 7.20 2.21 18.52
N ASN A 87 7.95 3.24 18.11
CA ASN A 87 8.33 4.34 18.98
C ASN A 87 7.10 5.16 19.40
N LEU A 88 6.16 5.39 18.49
CA LEU A 88 4.86 5.99 18.79
C LEU A 88 4.01 5.09 19.72
N LYS A 89 4.01 3.77 19.53
CA LYS A 89 3.36 2.79 20.43
C LYS A 89 3.89 2.90 21.86
N ASN A 90 5.20 3.03 22.02
CA ASN A 90 5.86 3.13 23.33
C ASN A 90 5.69 4.51 23.98
N ALA A 91 5.72 5.59 23.21
CA ALA A 91 5.62 6.96 23.73
C ALA A 91 4.16 7.43 23.94
N ASN A 92 3.22 6.98 23.10
CA ASN A 92 1.79 7.25 23.22
C ASN A 92 0.95 6.17 22.50
N SER A 93 0.69 5.06 23.21
CA SER A 93 -0.11 3.94 22.71
C SER A 93 -1.55 4.32 22.30
N GLY A 94 -2.13 5.38 22.89
CA GLY A 94 -3.43 5.92 22.50
C GLY A 94 -3.41 6.53 21.11
N THR A 95 -2.42 7.39 20.83
CA THR A 95 -2.19 7.95 19.49
C THR A 95 -1.88 6.84 18.48
N TYR A 96 -1.03 5.87 18.83
CA TYR A 96 -0.70 4.72 17.98
C TYR A 96 -1.94 3.90 17.59
N ASN A 97 -2.77 3.52 18.57
CA ASN A 97 -4.00 2.75 18.32
C ASN A 97 -5.01 3.54 17.48
N THR A 98 -5.04 4.87 17.63
CA THR A 98 -5.87 5.76 16.81
C THR A 98 -5.36 5.83 15.37
N LEU A 99 -4.04 5.93 15.18
CA LEU A 99 -3.40 5.93 13.87
C LEU A 99 -3.61 4.61 13.12
N LEU A 100 -3.33 3.46 13.75
CA LEU A 100 -3.51 2.17 13.09
C LEU A 100 -4.97 1.92 12.71
N LYS A 101 -5.94 2.33 13.54
CA LYS A 101 -7.35 2.29 13.13
C LYS A 101 -7.63 3.22 11.96
N LYS A 102 -7.10 4.46 11.96
CA LYS A 102 -7.33 5.40 10.86
C LYS A 102 -6.80 4.89 9.51
N LEU A 103 -5.69 4.17 9.52
CA LEU A 103 -5.12 3.51 8.33
C LEU A 103 -5.87 2.21 7.97
N PHE A 104 -6.01 1.28 8.92
CA PHE A 104 -6.30 -0.13 8.62
C PHE A 104 -7.71 -0.62 8.97
N ASP A 105 -8.50 0.06 9.82
CA ASP A 105 -9.86 -0.38 10.18
C ASP A 105 -10.74 -0.50 8.91
N PRO A 106 -11.20 -1.71 8.54
CA PRO A 106 -11.87 -1.97 7.27
C PRO A 106 -13.39 -1.80 7.33
N THR A 107 -13.95 -1.33 8.46
CA THR A 107 -15.39 -1.12 8.58
C THR A 107 -15.87 0.05 7.70
N ASP A 108 -17.15 0.03 7.32
CA ASP A 108 -17.78 1.11 6.54
C ASP A 108 -17.86 2.46 7.29
N GLY A 109 -17.47 2.53 8.58
CA GLY A 109 -17.58 3.74 9.41
C GLY A 109 -16.59 4.87 9.08
N ASN A 110 -16.67 5.98 9.82
CA ASN A 110 -15.76 7.13 9.67
C ASN A 110 -14.36 6.90 10.27
N THR A 111 -14.16 5.80 10.98
CA THR A 111 -12.95 5.44 11.73
C THR A 111 -11.75 5.20 10.82
N GLY A 112 -11.86 4.31 9.83
CA GLY A 112 -10.74 3.82 9.04
C GLY A 112 -10.84 3.99 7.52
N ALA A 113 -9.66 3.99 6.90
CA ALA A 113 -9.45 3.88 5.45
C ALA A 113 -9.43 2.42 4.95
N GLY A 114 -9.24 1.44 5.83
CA GLY A 114 -9.29 0.01 5.49
C GLY A 114 -8.13 -0.50 4.64
N PHE A 115 -6.94 0.12 4.75
CA PHE A 115 -5.74 -0.34 4.03
C PHE A 115 -5.58 -1.85 4.21
N SER A 116 -5.50 -2.57 3.10
CA SER A 116 -5.82 -4.01 3.01
C SER A 116 -4.75 -4.82 2.29
N TYR A 117 -3.69 -4.14 1.84
CA TYR A 117 -2.54 -4.73 1.18
C TYR A 117 -1.27 -4.06 1.71
N LEU A 118 -0.28 -4.87 2.14
CA LEU A 118 0.92 -4.44 2.84
C LEU A 118 2.16 -5.05 2.19
N ARG A 119 3.10 -4.22 1.73
CA ARG A 119 4.40 -4.66 1.18
C ARG A 119 5.48 -4.59 2.27
N VAL A 120 6.40 -5.55 2.34
CA VAL A 120 7.34 -5.69 3.48
C VAL A 120 8.73 -6.15 2.99
N PRO A 121 9.84 -5.51 3.44
CA PRO A 121 11.20 -5.96 3.15
C PRO A 121 11.52 -7.37 3.69
N LEU A 122 12.31 -8.12 2.92
CA LEU A 122 13.04 -9.32 3.34
C LEU A 122 14.53 -8.97 3.47
N GLY A 123 14.98 -8.71 4.69
CA GLY A 123 16.27 -8.08 4.94
C GLY A 123 16.18 -6.55 4.85
N ALA A 124 17.33 -5.89 4.79
CA ALA A 124 17.41 -4.44 4.72
C ALA A 124 16.94 -3.86 3.39
N SER A 125 16.34 -2.68 3.51
CA SER A 125 16.00 -1.77 2.43
C SER A 125 16.93 -0.54 2.45
N ASP A 126 16.72 0.40 1.53
CA ASP A 126 17.13 1.80 1.69
C ASP A 126 16.47 2.44 2.93
N PHE A 127 15.22 2.09 3.24
CA PHE A 127 14.52 2.49 4.48
C PHE A 127 14.71 1.49 5.64
N SER A 128 15.97 1.23 5.97
CA SER A 128 16.40 0.39 7.11
C SER A 128 17.57 1.02 7.85
N ALA A 129 17.56 0.99 9.19
CA ALA A 129 18.60 1.62 10.02
C ALA A 129 20.01 1.00 9.88
N SER A 130 20.12 -0.17 9.24
CA SER A 130 21.39 -0.86 8.95
C SER A 130 21.21 -1.86 7.81
N SER A 131 22.26 -2.15 7.06
CA SER A 131 22.29 -3.21 6.03
C SER A 131 22.39 -4.61 6.64
N TYR A 132 21.51 -5.52 6.26
CA TYR A 132 21.53 -6.95 6.63
C TYR A 132 20.74 -7.80 5.63
N THR A 133 21.08 -9.08 5.50
CA THR A 133 20.15 -10.11 5.01
C THR A 133 19.84 -11.12 6.12
N TYR A 134 19.03 -12.14 5.85
CA TYR A 134 18.86 -13.24 6.79
C TYR A 134 20.08 -14.17 6.87
N ASP A 135 21.01 -14.13 5.90
CA ASP A 135 22.17 -15.03 5.84
C ASP A 135 23.40 -14.35 5.21
N ASP A 136 24.11 -13.53 5.99
CA ASP A 136 25.33 -12.85 5.54
C ASP A 136 26.61 -13.71 5.77
N THR A 137 26.48 -15.00 6.10
CA THR A 137 27.64 -15.90 6.25
C THR A 137 28.21 -16.21 4.88
N ASN A 138 29.40 -15.68 4.58
CA ASN A 138 30.00 -15.79 3.26
C ASN A 138 30.17 -17.26 2.80
N GLY A 139 29.42 -17.63 1.76
CA GLY A 139 29.48 -18.97 1.15
C GLY A 139 28.60 -20.03 1.81
N ASP A 140 27.64 -19.67 2.69
CA ASP A 140 26.70 -20.60 3.32
C ASP A 140 25.64 -21.13 2.33
N THR A 141 26.10 -21.94 1.37
CA THR A 141 25.26 -22.61 0.37
C THR A 141 24.24 -23.59 0.97
N SER A 142 24.40 -23.98 2.24
CA SER A 142 23.43 -24.79 2.99
C SER A 142 22.34 -23.95 3.68
N LEU A 143 22.55 -22.63 3.75
CA LEU A 143 21.74 -21.67 4.50
C LEU A 143 21.65 -22.02 6.00
N ASN A 144 22.73 -22.53 6.59
CA ASN A 144 22.76 -22.94 8.00
C ASN A 144 22.67 -21.73 8.95
N SER A 145 23.19 -20.58 8.51
CA SER A 145 23.20 -19.31 9.25
C SER A 145 21.93 -18.49 9.07
N PHE A 146 21.00 -18.93 8.20
CA PHE A 146 19.74 -18.25 7.95
C PHE A 146 18.95 -18.00 9.24
N ASN A 147 18.67 -16.73 9.53
CA ASN A 147 17.91 -16.31 10.70
C ASN A 147 16.91 -15.20 10.37
N ILE A 148 15.62 -15.55 10.34
CA ILE A 148 14.51 -14.61 10.14
C ILE A 148 14.47 -13.51 11.21
N ASN A 149 14.92 -13.78 12.43
CA ASN A 149 14.94 -12.83 13.55
C ASN A 149 16.06 -11.78 13.44
N ARG A 150 16.71 -11.67 12.27
CA ARG A 150 17.49 -10.49 11.90
C ARG A 150 16.61 -9.34 11.41
N THR A 151 15.38 -9.61 10.95
CA THR A 151 14.36 -8.56 10.86
C THR A 151 14.04 -8.05 12.27
N PRO A 152 14.04 -6.73 12.51
CA PRO A 152 13.74 -6.17 13.82
C PRO A 152 12.37 -6.61 14.34
N SER A 153 12.30 -7.03 15.60
CA SER A 153 11.08 -7.59 16.21
C SER A 153 9.88 -6.65 16.20
N TYR A 154 10.10 -5.33 16.10
CA TYR A 154 9.03 -4.36 15.94
C TYR A 154 8.27 -4.49 14.61
N VAL A 155 8.87 -5.04 13.55
CA VAL A 155 8.17 -5.30 12.28
C VAL A 155 7.08 -6.36 12.48
N PHE A 156 7.42 -7.51 13.05
CA PHE A 156 6.43 -8.57 13.35
C PHE A 156 5.37 -8.11 14.38
N SER A 157 5.78 -7.29 15.36
CA SER A 157 4.88 -6.66 16.34
C SER A 157 3.83 -5.77 15.65
N VAL A 158 4.26 -4.82 14.82
CA VAL A 158 3.38 -3.88 14.11
C VAL A 158 2.48 -4.62 13.09
N ILE A 159 3.01 -5.61 12.36
CA ILE A 159 2.18 -6.46 11.47
C ILE A 159 1.08 -7.18 12.27
N SER A 160 1.38 -7.66 13.47
CA SER A 160 0.42 -8.35 14.33
C SER A 160 -0.67 -7.40 14.84
N ASP A 161 -0.30 -6.19 15.29
CA ASP A 161 -1.28 -5.16 15.67
C ASP A 161 -2.19 -4.77 14.49
N ILE A 162 -1.63 -4.62 13.28
CA ILE A 162 -2.39 -4.30 12.07
C ILE A 162 -3.37 -5.43 11.73
N ARG A 163 -2.94 -6.70 11.78
CA ARG A 163 -3.82 -7.85 11.49
C ARG A 163 -4.93 -8.05 12.53
N ALA A 164 -4.71 -7.63 13.78
CA ALA A 164 -5.76 -7.59 14.79
C ALA A 164 -6.83 -6.51 14.53
N ILE A 165 -6.53 -5.51 13.69
CA ILE A 165 -7.47 -4.47 13.23
C ILE A 165 -8.09 -4.85 11.87
N ASN A 166 -7.31 -5.40 10.94
CA ASN A 166 -7.77 -5.79 9.61
C ASN A 166 -7.52 -7.28 9.31
N PRO A 167 -8.56 -8.15 9.42
CA PRO A 167 -8.44 -9.56 9.09
C PRO A 167 -8.29 -9.83 7.58
N TYR A 168 -8.50 -8.84 6.71
CA TYR A 168 -8.38 -8.96 5.25
C TYR A 168 -7.00 -8.60 4.70
N LEU A 169 -6.06 -8.25 5.58
CA LEU A 169 -4.74 -7.74 5.22
C LEU A 169 -3.92 -8.79 4.45
N LYS A 170 -3.61 -8.48 3.19
CA LYS A 170 -2.71 -9.28 2.36
C LYS A 170 -1.28 -8.78 2.55
N ILE A 171 -0.36 -9.70 2.81
CA ILE A 171 1.05 -9.38 3.04
C ILE A 171 1.88 -9.89 1.86
N HIS A 172 2.61 -8.96 1.26
CA HIS A 172 3.48 -9.15 0.10
C HIS A 172 4.91 -8.88 0.55
N VAL A 173 5.78 -9.90 0.51
CA VAL A 173 7.19 -9.74 0.91
C VAL A 173 8.12 -9.65 -0.30
N LEU A 174 9.22 -8.90 -0.20
CA LEU A 174 10.26 -8.91 -1.21
C LEU A 174 11.65 -8.54 -0.67
N PRO A 175 12.74 -9.07 -1.24
CA PRO A 175 14.10 -8.65 -0.93
C PRO A 175 14.54 -7.47 -1.82
N TRP A 176 15.27 -6.52 -1.26
CA TRP A 176 15.99 -5.50 -2.06
C TRP A 176 17.30 -6.05 -2.63
N SER A 177 17.82 -7.14 -2.08
CA SER A 177 19.01 -7.82 -2.60
C SER A 177 19.10 -9.24 -2.02
N PRO A 178 19.63 -10.24 -2.77
CA PRO A 178 20.16 -11.46 -2.18
C PRO A 178 21.36 -11.16 -1.27
N PRO A 179 21.74 -12.11 -0.39
CA PRO A 179 23.00 -12.08 0.37
C PRO A 179 24.23 -11.72 -0.47
N GLY A 180 25.16 -10.96 0.11
CA GLY A 180 26.33 -10.44 -0.62
C GLY A 180 27.18 -11.53 -1.29
N TRP A 181 27.28 -12.71 -0.68
CA TRP A 181 28.02 -13.85 -1.24
C TRP A 181 27.34 -14.51 -2.46
N MET A 182 26.08 -14.17 -2.75
CA MET A 182 25.37 -14.59 -3.96
C MET A 182 25.61 -13.65 -5.17
N LYS A 183 26.43 -12.61 -5.01
CA LYS A 183 26.58 -11.49 -5.95
C LYS A 183 28.03 -11.25 -6.34
N ASP A 184 28.26 -10.67 -7.51
CA ASP A 184 29.61 -10.34 -7.99
C ASP A 184 30.32 -9.27 -7.16
N SER A 185 29.56 -8.36 -6.53
CA SER A 185 30.07 -7.30 -5.64
C SER A 185 30.51 -7.80 -4.27
N GLY A 186 30.14 -9.03 -3.88
CA GLY A 186 30.38 -9.57 -2.54
C GLY A 186 29.60 -8.88 -1.41
N THR A 187 28.75 -7.90 -1.70
CA THR A 187 27.98 -7.14 -0.70
C THR A 187 26.50 -7.02 -1.06
N ILE A 188 25.66 -6.68 -0.08
CA ILE A 188 24.24 -6.40 -0.29
C ILE A 188 24.00 -5.13 -1.16
N LEU A 189 25.01 -4.24 -1.29
CA LEU A 189 24.92 -3.00 -2.04
C LEU A 189 25.40 -3.20 -3.49
N GLY A 190 24.55 -2.90 -4.47
CA GLY A 190 24.86 -2.95 -5.91
C GLY A 190 25.34 -4.30 -6.45
N GLY A 191 25.66 -4.35 -7.75
CA GLY A 191 26.16 -5.54 -8.42
C GLY A 191 25.08 -6.47 -8.97
N ASN A 192 25.52 -7.57 -9.59
CA ASN A 192 24.72 -8.52 -10.35
C ASN A 192 24.64 -9.87 -9.62
N PHE A 193 23.51 -10.57 -9.78
CA PHE A 193 23.31 -11.90 -9.23
C PHE A 193 24.15 -12.96 -9.97
N LEU A 194 24.80 -13.85 -9.22
CA LEU A 194 25.58 -14.95 -9.78
C LEU A 194 24.69 -16.20 -9.94
N SER A 195 24.36 -16.55 -11.18
CA SER A 195 23.39 -17.62 -11.52
C SER A 195 23.67 -18.99 -10.91
N GLN A 196 24.91 -19.27 -10.50
CA GLN A 196 25.27 -20.49 -9.77
C GLN A 196 24.48 -20.67 -8.46
N TYR A 197 23.97 -19.59 -7.86
CA TYR A 197 23.23 -19.62 -6.61
C TYR A 197 21.71 -19.60 -6.77
N THR A 198 21.16 -19.77 -7.98
CA THR A 198 19.71 -19.77 -8.29
C THR A 198 18.90 -20.62 -7.30
N ASN A 199 19.36 -21.85 -7.02
CA ASN A 199 18.68 -22.78 -6.11
C ASN A 199 18.84 -22.37 -4.64
N ASN A 200 20.00 -21.84 -4.25
CA ASN A 200 20.25 -21.34 -2.89
C ASN A 200 19.35 -20.12 -2.61
N TYR A 201 19.22 -19.21 -3.57
CA TYR A 201 18.36 -18.04 -3.43
C TYR A 201 16.87 -18.41 -3.41
N ALA A 202 16.41 -19.32 -4.28
CA ALA A 202 15.05 -19.86 -4.19
C ALA A 202 14.77 -20.53 -2.82
N THR A 203 15.78 -21.18 -2.23
CA THR A 203 15.67 -21.75 -0.87
C THR A 203 15.67 -20.68 0.23
N TYR A 204 16.43 -19.59 0.07
CA TYR A 204 16.40 -18.42 0.96
C TYR A 204 15.01 -17.75 0.96
N LEU A 205 14.38 -17.64 -0.21
CA LEU A 205 13.02 -17.11 -0.35
C LEU A 205 11.96 -18.05 0.28
N LEU A 206 12.08 -19.37 0.11
CA LEU A 206 11.25 -20.33 0.85
C LEU A 206 11.43 -20.19 2.37
N LYS A 207 12.68 -20.17 2.88
CA LYS A 207 12.97 -20.00 4.31
C LYS A 207 12.43 -18.68 4.86
N SER A 208 12.36 -17.63 4.02
CA SER A 208 11.76 -16.34 4.38
C SER A 208 10.24 -16.46 4.56
N VAL A 209 9.53 -17.13 3.63
CA VAL A 209 8.09 -17.41 3.76
C VAL A 209 7.79 -18.29 5.00
N GLN A 210 8.59 -19.33 5.23
CA GLN A 210 8.51 -20.17 6.42
C GLN A 210 8.78 -19.38 7.71
N GLY A 211 9.71 -18.43 7.68
CA GLY A 211 10.04 -17.56 8.81
C GLY A 211 8.91 -16.60 9.20
N PHE A 212 8.27 -15.95 8.23
CA PHE A 212 7.07 -15.15 8.51
C PHE A 212 5.92 -16.04 9.04
N GLN A 213 5.75 -17.24 8.47
CA GLN A 213 4.74 -18.19 8.94
C GLN A 213 4.99 -18.68 10.37
N SER A 214 6.24 -18.78 10.84
CA SER A 214 6.56 -19.15 12.23
C SER A 214 6.29 -18.02 13.24
N HIS A 215 6.29 -16.76 12.79
CA HIS A 215 5.72 -15.61 13.51
C HIS A 215 4.18 -15.51 13.39
N GLY A 216 3.52 -16.54 12.84
CA GLY A 216 2.06 -16.58 12.65
C GLY A 216 1.55 -15.67 11.53
N ILE A 217 2.43 -15.18 10.65
CA ILE A 217 2.13 -14.22 9.58
C ILE A 217 2.13 -14.97 8.23
N PRO A 218 0.95 -15.32 7.67
CA PRO A 218 0.87 -15.99 6.38
C PRO A 218 1.18 -15.02 5.23
N ILE A 219 1.98 -15.47 4.27
CA ILE A 219 2.39 -14.68 3.10
C ILE A 219 1.44 -14.90 1.93
N TYR A 220 0.78 -13.82 1.50
CA TYR A 220 -0.11 -13.81 0.34
C TYR A 220 0.68 -13.79 -0.98
N ALA A 221 1.73 -12.97 -1.04
CA ALA A 221 2.53 -12.75 -2.25
C ALA A 221 4.03 -12.60 -1.94
N ILE A 222 4.87 -12.94 -2.91
CA ILE A 222 6.31 -12.69 -2.88
C ILE A 222 6.80 -12.18 -4.24
N SER A 223 7.61 -11.12 -4.23
CA SER A 223 8.46 -10.74 -5.36
C SER A 223 9.89 -11.23 -5.14
N LEU A 224 10.62 -11.44 -6.24
CA LEU A 224 11.93 -12.11 -6.23
C LEU A 224 13.11 -11.16 -6.03
N GLN A 225 12.92 -9.87 -6.32
CA GLN A 225 13.91 -8.79 -6.22
C GLN A 225 13.17 -7.45 -6.36
N ASN A 226 13.48 -6.45 -5.54
CA ASN A 226 13.05 -5.07 -5.78
C ASN A 226 13.86 -4.48 -6.94
N GLU A 227 13.22 -3.90 -7.95
CA GLU A 227 13.91 -3.22 -9.06
C GLU A 227 15.07 -4.03 -9.71
N PRO A 228 14.85 -5.23 -10.27
CA PRO A 228 15.89 -6.12 -10.80
C PRO A 228 16.77 -5.56 -11.94
N GLN A 229 16.52 -4.34 -12.42
CA GLN A 229 17.41 -3.63 -13.35
C GLN A 229 18.30 -2.57 -12.65
N ASN A 230 18.01 -2.23 -11.39
CA ASN A 230 18.73 -1.28 -10.55
C ASN A 230 19.97 -1.95 -9.90
N SER A 231 21.03 -1.18 -9.70
CA SER A 231 22.29 -1.61 -9.07
C SER A 231 22.99 -0.38 -8.51
N ASN A 232 22.43 0.16 -7.43
CA ASN A 232 22.99 1.29 -6.70
C ASN A 232 23.96 0.79 -5.60
N PRO A 233 25.23 1.23 -5.59
CA PRO A 233 26.21 0.78 -4.60
C PRO A 233 26.07 1.43 -3.21
N THR A 234 25.06 2.29 -2.98
CA THR A 234 24.85 2.97 -1.69
C THR A 234 23.78 2.33 -0.80
N TYR A 235 22.85 1.57 -1.38
CA TYR A 235 21.77 0.87 -0.66
C TYR A 235 21.52 -0.54 -1.26
N PRO A 236 20.81 -1.43 -0.53
CA PRO A 236 20.47 -2.77 -1.02
C PRO A 236 19.81 -2.74 -2.41
N THR A 237 20.49 -3.35 -3.39
CA THR A 237 20.01 -3.52 -4.78
C THR A 237 20.71 -4.73 -5.41
N CYS A 238 20.10 -5.34 -6.43
CA CYS A 238 20.78 -6.32 -7.26
C CYS A 238 20.20 -6.41 -8.68
N LYS A 239 21.09 -6.41 -9.68
CA LYS A 239 20.72 -6.73 -11.06
C LYS A 239 20.46 -8.21 -11.24
N ILE A 240 19.24 -8.54 -11.66
CA ILE A 240 18.79 -9.89 -12.04
C ILE A 240 18.16 -9.78 -13.43
N SER A 241 18.66 -10.55 -14.40
CA SER A 241 18.06 -10.61 -15.73
C SER A 241 16.73 -11.38 -15.71
N SER A 242 15.83 -11.08 -16.64
CA SER A 242 14.54 -11.78 -16.79
C SER A 242 14.68 -13.30 -16.90
N SER A 243 15.82 -13.80 -17.41
CA SER A 243 16.13 -15.24 -17.47
C SER A 243 16.55 -15.83 -16.13
N GLN A 244 17.37 -15.12 -15.35
CA GLN A 244 17.73 -15.53 -13.98
C GLN A 244 16.49 -15.49 -13.09
N GLU A 245 15.66 -14.45 -13.20
CA GLU A 245 14.43 -14.33 -12.43
C GLU A 245 13.43 -15.44 -12.78
N ALA A 246 13.28 -15.80 -14.06
CA ALA A 246 12.49 -16.96 -14.50
C ALA A 246 12.97 -18.29 -13.89
N GLN A 247 14.30 -18.48 -13.79
CA GLN A 247 14.90 -19.67 -13.18
C GLN A 247 14.66 -19.70 -11.65
N ILE A 248 14.87 -18.57 -10.95
CA ILE A 248 14.58 -18.42 -9.52
C ILE A 248 13.09 -18.68 -9.24
N ALA A 249 12.19 -18.13 -10.06
CA ALA A 249 10.74 -18.31 -9.94
C ALA A 249 10.33 -19.79 -10.07
N THR A 250 10.92 -20.50 -11.03
CA THR A 250 10.63 -21.91 -11.30
C THR A 250 11.09 -22.81 -10.14
N ALA A 251 12.28 -22.55 -9.61
CA ALA A 251 12.78 -23.21 -8.41
C ALA A 251 11.91 -22.88 -7.18
N LEU A 252 11.57 -21.61 -6.94
CA LEU A 252 10.75 -21.18 -5.82
C LEU A 252 9.32 -21.74 -5.89
N ARG A 253 8.68 -21.75 -7.07
CA ARG A 253 7.34 -22.36 -7.24
C ARG A 253 7.35 -23.84 -6.87
N THR A 254 8.39 -24.57 -7.28
CA THR A 254 8.57 -25.98 -6.93
C THR A 254 8.74 -26.15 -5.41
N LEU A 255 9.57 -25.32 -4.79
CA LEU A 255 9.81 -25.31 -3.35
C LEU A 255 8.56 -24.96 -2.53
N LEU A 256 7.83 -23.90 -2.89
CA LEU A 256 6.58 -23.49 -2.23
C LEU A 256 5.52 -24.59 -2.30
N ASN A 257 5.31 -25.16 -3.50
CA ASN A 257 4.34 -26.24 -3.70
C ASN A 257 4.66 -27.47 -2.83
N ASN A 258 5.94 -27.88 -2.78
CA ASN A 258 6.39 -29.04 -2.02
C ASN A 258 6.39 -28.82 -0.49
N ASN A 259 6.30 -27.57 -0.02
CA ASN A 259 6.31 -27.19 1.39
C ASN A 259 4.95 -26.65 1.90
N GLY A 260 3.87 -26.83 1.13
CA GLY A 260 2.51 -26.43 1.54
C GLY A 260 2.12 -24.97 1.28
N PHE A 261 2.99 -24.18 0.65
CA PHE A 261 2.78 -22.76 0.32
C PHE A 261 2.31 -22.55 -1.13
N SER A 262 1.61 -23.52 -1.73
CA SER A 262 1.17 -23.45 -3.13
C SER A 262 0.27 -22.24 -3.44
N SER A 263 -0.52 -21.78 -2.44
CA SER A 263 -1.36 -20.59 -2.53
C SER A 263 -0.61 -19.26 -2.56
N THR A 264 0.65 -19.21 -2.11
CA THR A 264 1.44 -17.98 -2.15
C THR A 264 1.74 -17.60 -3.60
N LYS A 265 1.28 -16.41 -4.00
CA LYS A 265 1.50 -15.88 -5.36
C LYS A 265 2.95 -15.44 -5.51
N ILE A 266 3.59 -15.77 -6.63
CA ILE A 266 4.86 -15.15 -7.03
C ILE A 266 4.52 -14.04 -8.02
N PHE A 267 4.99 -12.83 -7.76
CA PHE A 267 5.02 -11.74 -8.73
C PHE A 267 6.46 -11.52 -9.20
N GLY A 268 6.58 -11.02 -10.42
CA GLY A 268 7.87 -10.73 -11.04
C GLY A 268 7.99 -9.32 -11.55
N PHE A 269 9.17 -9.00 -12.04
CA PHE A 269 9.62 -7.71 -12.55
C PHE A 269 9.69 -6.57 -11.52
N ASP A 270 8.63 -6.29 -10.76
CA ASP A 270 8.56 -5.35 -9.61
C ASP A 270 9.43 -4.07 -9.78
N HIS A 271 9.17 -3.34 -10.87
CA HIS A 271 9.96 -2.18 -11.33
C HIS A 271 9.16 -1.31 -12.33
N ASN A 272 9.81 -0.33 -12.97
CA ASN A 272 9.16 0.76 -13.69
C ASN A 272 8.32 0.36 -14.92
N TRP A 273 7.25 1.12 -15.17
CA TRP A 273 6.30 0.89 -16.28
C TRP A 273 6.94 0.83 -17.67
N ASP A 274 8.10 1.45 -17.90
CA ASP A 274 8.84 1.34 -19.17
C ASP A 274 9.34 -0.09 -19.48
N GLY A 275 9.50 -0.95 -18.47
CA GLY A 275 9.81 -2.37 -18.64
C GLY A 275 8.63 -3.27 -18.99
N ALA A 276 7.39 -2.76 -19.01
CA ALA A 276 6.17 -3.56 -19.21
C ALA A 276 6.15 -4.31 -20.55
N GLY A 277 6.55 -3.65 -21.64
CA GLY A 277 6.63 -4.26 -22.97
C GLY A 277 7.91 -5.09 -23.22
N THR A 278 8.86 -5.09 -22.29
CA THR A 278 10.19 -5.71 -22.46
C THR A 278 10.46 -6.78 -21.41
N PHE A 279 10.95 -6.41 -20.24
CA PHE A 279 11.33 -7.35 -19.18
C PHE A 279 10.13 -8.18 -18.72
N ALA A 280 9.00 -7.55 -18.40
CA ALA A 280 7.81 -8.23 -17.91
C ALA A 280 7.25 -9.27 -18.91
N VAL A 281 7.21 -8.91 -20.20
CA VAL A 281 6.83 -9.83 -21.28
C VAL A 281 7.83 -10.99 -21.44
N GLN A 282 9.14 -10.71 -21.44
CA GLN A 282 10.21 -11.73 -21.53
C GLN A 282 10.20 -12.69 -20.34
N LEU A 283 9.87 -12.21 -19.15
CA LEU A 283 9.79 -13.02 -17.93
C LEU A 283 8.66 -14.06 -18.04
N MET A 284 7.48 -13.62 -18.51
CA MET A 284 6.35 -14.53 -18.75
C MET A 284 6.59 -15.47 -19.93
N GLN A 285 7.33 -15.06 -20.97
CA GLN A 285 7.74 -15.96 -22.07
C GLN A 285 8.58 -17.15 -21.55
N GLN A 286 9.36 -16.95 -20.48
CA GLN A 286 10.30 -17.95 -19.97
C GLN A 286 9.73 -18.83 -18.85
N ALA A 287 8.92 -18.28 -17.94
CA ALA A 287 8.41 -19.03 -16.77
C ALA A 287 6.95 -18.69 -16.38
N SER A 288 6.07 -18.48 -17.35
CA SER A 288 4.65 -18.10 -17.10
C SER A 288 3.95 -18.93 -16.02
N SER A 289 4.22 -20.23 -15.90
CA SER A 289 3.57 -21.11 -14.91
C SER A 289 4.02 -20.89 -13.46
N ALA A 290 5.16 -20.23 -13.21
CA ALA A 290 5.64 -19.95 -11.86
C ALA A 290 4.89 -18.77 -11.20
N PHE A 291 4.54 -17.77 -12.02
CA PHE A 291 4.03 -16.46 -11.61
C PHE A 291 2.50 -16.36 -11.63
N ALA A 292 1.94 -15.60 -10.70
CA ALA A 292 0.58 -15.07 -10.80
C ALA A 292 0.51 -13.89 -11.79
N GLY A 293 1.57 -13.08 -11.85
CA GLY A 293 1.58 -11.84 -12.62
C GLY A 293 2.89 -11.05 -12.48
N VAL A 294 2.84 -9.77 -12.84
CA VAL A 294 3.94 -8.81 -12.62
C VAL A 294 3.50 -7.65 -11.71
N ALA A 295 4.48 -6.92 -11.23
CA ALA A 295 4.32 -5.75 -10.38
C ALA A 295 5.05 -4.53 -11.00
N PHE A 296 4.52 -3.32 -10.78
CA PHE A 296 5.02 -2.09 -11.40
C PHE A 296 5.23 -0.91 -10.42
N HIS A 297 6.24 -0.09 -10.74
CA HIS A 297 6.60 1.16 -10.05
C HIS A 297 6.35 2.40 -10.94
N CYS A 298 6.24 3.58 -10.33
CA CYS A 298 5.95 4.85 -11.03
C CYS A 298 7.16 5.63 -11.59
N TYR A 299 8.41 5.24 -11.29
CA TYR A 299 9.58 6.09 -11.48
C TYR A 299 10.09 6.18 -12.93
N GLY A 300 9.53 5.40 -13.85
CA GLY A 300 9.85 5.41 -15.28
C GLY A 300 8.72 4.87 -16.15
N GLY A 301 8.52 5.46 -17.34
CA GLY A 301 7.37 5.18 -18.21
C GLY A 301 6.07 5.84 -17.75
N SER A 302 4.94 5.35 -18.26
CA SER A 302 3.59 5.83 -17.93
C SER A 302 2.64 4.65 -17.71
N VAL A 303 1.56 4.87 -16.96
CA VAL A 303 0.66 3.81 -16.50
C VAL A 303 0.02 2.99 -17.63
N SER A 304 -0.22 3.59 -18.80
CA SER A 304 -0.78 2.91 -19.97
C SER A 304 0.15 1.85 -20.55
N ASN A 305 1.45 1.85 -20.23
CA ASN A 305 2.36 0.76 -20.59
C ASN A 305 1.93 -0.59 -20.00
N GLN A 306 1.19 -0.61 -18.87
CA GLN A 306 0.62 -1.84 -18.29
C GLN A 306 -0.25 -2.59 -19.31
N ASP A 307 -0.93 -1.90 -20.22
CA ASP A 307 -1.75 -2.54 -21.26
C ASP A 307 -0.90 -3.31 -22.27
N THR A 308 0.37 -2.94 -22.48
CA THR A 308 1.28 -3.72 -23.35
C THR A 308 1.55 -5.11 -22.74
N PHE A 309 1.69 -5.18 -21.41
CA PHE A 309 1.77 -6.46 -20.71
C PHE A 309 0.41 -7.18 -20.70
N HIS A 310 -0.68 -6.48 -20.36
CA HIS A 310 -2.01 -7.09 -20.28
C HIS A 310 -2.47 -7.69 -21.63
N ASN A 311 -2.29 -6.97 -22.73
CA ASN A 311 -2.63 -7.46 -24.07
C ASN A 311 -1.78 -8.68 -24.49
N SER A 312 -0.55 -8.80 -23.96
CA SER A 312 0.31 -9.97 -24.17
C SER A 312 -0.06 -11.16 -23.28
N TYR A 313 -0.56 -10.89 -22.07
CA TYR A 313 -0.87 -11.89 -21.04
C TYR A 313 -2.16 -11.55 -20.27
N PRO A 314 -3.35 -11.59 -20.90
CA PRO A 314 -4.59 -11.10 -20.29
C PRO A 314 -5.09 -11.95 -19.10
N SER A 315 -4.60 -13.18 -18.97
CA SER A 315 -4.84 -14.06 -17.81
C SER A 315 -3.85 -13.85 -16.66
N LYS A 316 -2.86 -12.95 -16.80
CA LYS A 316 -1.89 -12.62 -15.75
C LYS A 316 -2.32 -11.39 -14.97
N GLU A 317 -1.96 -11.41 -13.70
CA GLU A 317 -2.27 -10.36 -12.76
C GLU A 317 -1.30 -9.19 -12.92
N ILE A 318 -1.77 -7.97 -12.64
CA ILE A 318 -0.93 -6.79 -12.53
C ILE A 318 -1.12 -6.24 -11.11
N LEU A 319 -0.02 -5.84 -10.47
CA LEU A 319 -0.02 -5.01 -9.27
C LEU A 319 0.72 -3.71 -9.56
N PHE A 320 0.31 -2.63 -8.89
CA PHE A 320 1.16 -1.47 -8.69
C PHE A 320 1.68 -1.52 -7.25
N THR A 321 3.00 -1.47 -7.07
CA THR A 321 3.66 -1.89 -5.82
C THR A 321 4.50 -0.82 -5.15
N GLU A 322 4.90 0.22 -5.88
CA GLU A 322 5.71 1.30 -5.30
C GLU A 322 5.56 2.63 -6.06
N CYS A 323 5.20 3.67 -5.33
CA CYS A 323 5.55 5.04 -5.67
C CYS A 323 6.00 5.76 -4.40
N SER A 324 6.82 6.80 -4.53
CA SER A 324 7.26 7.60 -3.39
C SER A 324 6.68 9.01 -3.43
N GLY A 325 5.87 9.32 -2.42
CA GLY A 325 5.63 10.68 -1.95
C GLY A 325 6.92 11.48 -1.75
N THR A 326 6.88 12.80 -1.92
CA THR A 326 8.07 13.66 -1.89
C THR A 326 7.89 14.85 -0.95
N MET A 327 8.93 15.23 -0.20
CA MET A 327 8.90 16.38 0.69
C MET A 327 8.95 17.71 -0.09
N GLY A 328 8.13 18.67 0.33
CA GLY A 328 8.05 20.01 -0.27
C GLY A 328 7.19 20.10 -1.55
N SER A 329 6.56 19.02 -1.99
CA SER A 329 5.60 19.00 -3.09
C SER A 329 4.25 19.65 -2.75
N ASP A 330 3.45 19.97 -3.77
CA ASP A 330 2.14 20.61 -3.60
C ASP A 330 1.03 19.59 -3.29
N TRP A 331 0.28 19.85 -2.23
CA TRP A 331 -0.89 19.09 -1.80
C TRP A 331 -1.87 18.75 -2.91
N TRP A 332 -2.26 19.74 -3.72
CA TRP A 332 -3.32 19.49 -4.68
C TRP A 332 -2.79 18.75 -5.89
N SER A 333 -1.68 19.24 -6.45
CA SER A 333 -0.97 18.62 -7.59
C SER A 333 -0.73 17.13 -7.34
N ASP A 334 -0.23 16.77 -6.16
CA ASP A 334 0.05 15.38 -5.80
C ASP A 334 -1.19 14.48 -5.77
N ILE A 335 -2.37 15.01 -5.45
CA ILE A 335 -3.63 14.23 -5.44
C ILE A 335 -4.23 14.11 -6.85
N LYS A 336 -4.13 15.16 -7.68
CA LYS A 336 -4.83 15.29 -8.96
C LYS A 336 -3.99 14.89 -10.18
N VAL A 337 -4.53 15.22 -11.35
CA VAL A 337 -3.96 15.05 -12.70
C VAL A 337 -2.65 15.85 -12.88
N CYS A 338 -1.61 15.20 -13.38
CA CYS A 338 -0.57 15.86 -14.16
C CYS A 338 -0.92 15.70 -15.65
N LEU A 339 -1.28 16.80 -16.33
CA LEU A 339 -1.65 16.73 -17.74
C LEU A 339 -0.43 16.45 -18.61
N GLU A 340 -0.40 15.30 -19.28
CA GLU A 340 0.32 15.18 -20.53
C GLU A 340 -0.30 16.17 -21.54
N LEU A 341 0.51 17.12 -22.03
CA LEU A 341 0.05 18.15 -22.95
C LEU A 341 -0.05 17.58 -24.36
N ASP A 342 -1.19 16.93 -24.63
CA ASP A 342 -1.53 16.41 -25.94
C ASP A 342 -1.49 17.54 -26.99
N SER A 343 -0.81 17.29 -28.11
CA SER A 343 0.13 18.26 -28.70
C SER A 343 -0.46 19.38 -29.58
N ILE A 344 -1.61 19.96 -29.20
CA ILE A 344 -2.42 20.84 -30.07
C ILE A 344 -2.58 22.29 -29.56
N PHE A 345 -2.30 22.59 -28.28
CA PHE A 345 -2.38 23.97 -27.75
C PHE A 345 -1.13 24.42 -26.97
N PRO A 346 -0.26 25.28 -27.55
CA PRO A 346 0.89 25.85 -26.85
C PRO A 346 0.45 27.00 -25.93
N ARG A 347 -0.10 26.68 -24.75
CA ARG A 347 -0.24 27.67 -23.67
C ARG A 347 1.11 27.92 -23.01
N LEU A 348 1.76 28.97 -23.52
CA LEU A 348 3.05 29.52 -23.13
C LEU A 348 3.24 29.58 -21.59
N LEU A 349 4.47 29.24 -21.15
CA LEU A 349 4.95 29.27 -19.75
C LEU A 349 4.58 28.08 -18.83
N ILE A 350 4.72 26.84 -19.32
CA ILE A 350 5.15 25.71 -18.48
C ILE A 350 6.47 25.18 -19.03
N ILE A 351 7.58 25.74 -18.55
CA ILE A 351 8.94 25.25 -18.74
C ILE A 351 9.60 25.26 -17.34
N VAL A 352 10.49 24.29 -17.08
CA VAL A 352 11.05 23.91 -15.76
C VAL A 352 10.12 23.00 -14.94
N PHE A 353 10.74 22.11 -14.14
CA PHE A 353 10.16 21.01 -13.36
C PHE A 353 9.54 19.89 -14.20
N ASN A 354 10.43 19.06 -14.74
CA ASN A 354 10.13 17.86 -15.53
C ASN A 354 10.72 16.59 -14.87
N SER A 355 10.53 16.43 -13.55
CA SER A 355 11.08 15.28 -12.79
C SER A 355 10.31 14.87 -11.51
N HIS A 356 9.68 15.79 -10.77
CA HIS A 356 8.97 15.46 -9.52
C HIS A 356 7.60 16.15 -9.44
N LYS A 357 6.54 15.40 -9.75
CA LYS A 357 5.12 15.75 -9.54
C LYS A 357 4.40 14.44 -9.21
N GLN A 358 3.92 14.25 -7.98
CA GLN A 358 3.00 13.15 -7.70
C GLN A 358 1.71 13.36 -8.50
N TRP A 359 0.99 12.28 -8.76
CA TRP A 359 -0.11 12.21 -9.72
C TRP A 359 -1.14 11.18 -9.23
N ASN A 360 -1.40 11.18 -7.91
CA ASN A 360 -1.70 9.97 -7.17
C ASN A 360 -2.99 9.27 -7.57
N LEU A 361 -4.13 9.97 -7.68
CA LEU A 361 -5.33 9.28 -8.17
C LEU A 361 -5.17 8.91 -9.64
N ASP A 362 -4.89 9.90 -10.46
CA ASP A 362 -5.05 9.82 -11.90
C ASP A 362 -3.99 8.93 -12.59
N ASN A 363 -2.88 8.63 -11.90
CA ASN A 363 -1.88 7.65 -12.33
C ASN A 363 -1.89 6.34 -11.50
N ILE A 364 -2.09 6.41 -10.17
CA ILE A 364 -1.91 5.24 -9.28
C ILE A 364 -3.26 4.64 -8.86
N TYR A 365 -4.05 5.36 -8.07
CA TYR A 365 -5.19 4.78 -7.34
C TYR A 365 -6.48 4.67 -8.16
N ILE A 366 -6.58 5.43 -9.26
CA ILE A 366 -7.56 5.30 -10.35
C ILE A 366 -6.82 4.81 -11.60
N GLY A 367 -5.69 5.43 -11.96
CA GLY A 367 -4.95 5.15 -13.20
C GLY A 367 -4.49 3.69 -13.36
N ALA A 368 -3.72 3.15 -12.42
CA ALA A 368 -3.21 1.78 -12.54
C ALA A 368 -4.35 0.75 -12.52
N VAL A 369 -5.44 1.06 -11.81
CA VAL A 369 -6.67 0.26 -11.76
C VAL A 369 -7.44 0.32 -13.08
N GLU A 370 -7.38 1.44 -13.81
CA GLU A 370 -7.90 1.52 -15.18
C GLU A 370 -7.11 0.63 -16.16
N HIS A 371 -5.79 0.56 -15.98
CA HIS A 371 -4.89 -0.31 -16.74
C HIS A 371 -4.64 -1.68 -16.05
N ASN A 372 -5.70 -2.26 -15.48
CA ASN A 372 -5.81 -3.65 -15.03
C ASN A 372 -5.07 -4.05 -13.73
N ALA A 373 -4.50 -3.12 -12.96
CA ALA A 373 -3.89 -3.44 -11.66
C ALA A 373 -4.93 -3.85 -10.60
N ARG A 374 -4.61 -4.89 -9.81
CA ARG A 374 -5.46 -5.41 -8.72
C ARG A 374 -5.17 -4.78 -7.35
N ALA A 375 -4.02 -4.12 -7.20
CA ALA A 375 -3.66 -3.34 -6.02
C ALA A 375 -2.82 -2.14 -6.45
N ALA A 376 -2.82 -1.09 -5.63
CA ALA A 376 -1.88 0.02 -5.75
C ALA A 376 -1.36 0.46 -4.37
N LEU A 377 -0.04 0.63 -4.24
CA LEU A 377 0.68 0.85 -2.98
C LEU A 377 1.63 2.05 -3.08
N GLU A 378 1.68 2.85 -2.01
CA GLU A 378 2.73 3.86 -1.79
C GLU A 378 3.98 3.21 -1.13
N TRP A 379 5.09 3.94 -1.06
CA TRP A 379 6.34 3.44 -0.48
C TRP A 379 6.26 3.31 1.04
N ASN A 380 6.72 4.31 1.80
CA ASN A 380 6.75 4.24 3.25
C ASN A 380 5.38 4.56 3.86
N ILE A 381 4.89 3.70 4.76
CA ILE A 381 3.70 4.01 5.56
C ILE A 381 3.98 5.16 6.55
N ALA A 382 5.16 5.20 7.15
CA ALA A 382 5.54 6.26 8.09
C ALA A 382 6.99 6.69 7.91
N LEU A 383 7.22 8.00 7.85
CA LEU A 383 8.54 8.63 8.01
C LEU A 383 8.44 9.77 9.03
N ASP A 384 9.56 10.35 9.45
CA ASP A 384 9.56 11.54 10.31
C ASP A 384 9.35 12.84 9.49
N GLY A 385 9.55 14.00 10.12
CA GLY A 385 9.47 15.31 9.48
C GLY A 385 10.64 15.66 8.54
N ASN A 386 11.55 14.72 8.27
CA ASN A 386 12.73 14.86 7.40
C ASN A 386 12.83 13.74 6.35
N GLY A 387 11.85 12.83 6.28
CA GLY A 387 11.91 11.63 5.43
C GLY A 387 12.79 10.52 6.02
N GLN A 388 13.04 10.53 7.32
CA GLN A 388 13.98 9.65 8.03
C GLN A 388 13.25 8.67 8.99
N PRO A 389 13.91 7.61 9.49
CA PRO A 389 15.28 7.20 9.19
C PRO A 389 15.44 6.55 7.81
N GLU A 390 16.61 6.74 7.22
CA GLU A 390 17.10 6.05 6.04
C GLU A 390 18.41 5.31 6.40
N LEU A 391 18.85 4.39 5.53
CA LEU A 391 20.11 3.68 5.65
C LEU A 391 21.31 4.66 5.61
N PRO A 392 22.18 4.69 6.63
CA PRO A 392 23.30 5.62 6.67
C PRO A 392 24.26 5.45 5.48
N GLY A 393 24.38 6.51 4.67
CA GLY A 393 25.23 6.53 3.46
C GLY A 393 24.51 6.16 2.15
N SER A 394 23.21 5.86 2.22
CA SER A 394 22.33 5.75 1.04
C SER A 394 22.28 7.05 0.23
N ASN A 395 21.92 6.92 -1.06
CA ASN A 395 21.49 8.03 -1.88
C ASN A 395 20.09 7.86 -2.51
N SER A 396 19.30 6.90 -2.02
CA SER A 396 17.86 6.87 -2.27
C SER A 396 17.23 8.19 -1.80
N CYS A 397 16.13 8.61 -2.39
CA CYS A 397 15.31 9.72 -1.90
C CYS A 397 16.03 11.07 -1.58
N ASN A 398 17.29 11.29 -1.95
CA ASN A 398 18.16 12.24 -1.25
C ASN A 398 17.82 13.72 -1.48
N SER A 399 17.11 14.06 -2.57
CA SER A 399 16.75 15.44 -2.94
C SER A 399 15.62 15.47 -3.98
N PRO A 400 14.37 15.79 -3.60
CA PRO A 400 13.89 16.03 -2.24
C PRO A 400 13.70 14.72 -1.46
N PRO A 401 13.82 14.73 -0.10
CA PRO A 401 13.48 13.61 0.76
C PRO A 401 12.14 12.95 0.42
N CYS A 402 12.05 11.63 0.54
CA CYS A 402 10.76 10.95 0.37
C CYS A 402 9.84 11.21 1.58
N ARG A 403 8.53 11.21 1.32
CA ARG A 403 7.48 11.42 2.31
C ARG A 403 6.67 10.13 2.45
N GLY A 404 6.48 9.68 3.68
CA GLY A 404 5.60 8.56 3.97
C GLY A 404 4.12 8.97 3.97
N ILE A 405 3.22 8.00 3.85
CA ILE A 405 1.75 8.22 3.94
C ILE A 405 1.39 9.02 5.22
N VAL A 406 2.16 8.79 6.29
CA VAL A 406 2.08 9.45 7.58
C VAL A 406 3.43 10.07 7.92
N THR A 407 3.43 11.29 8.45
CA THR A 407 4.58 11.87 9.14
C THR A 407 4.39 11.68 10.65
N ILE A 408 5.33 11.02 11.32
CA ILE A 408 5.34 10.84 12.78
C ILE A 408 6.28 11.87 13.41
N SER A 409 5.91 12.41 14.58
CA SER A 409 6.69 13.43 15.29
C SER A 409 6.57 13.25 16.79
N GLY A 410 7.45 12.42 17.36
CA GLY A 410 7.45 12.08 18.78
C GLY A 410 6.17 11.34 19.18
N THR A 411 5.28 12.02 19.91
CA THR A 411 4.01 11.48 20.43
C THR A 411 2.79 11.80 19.55
N SER A 412 2.98 12.42 18.39
CA SER A 412 1.93 12.81 17.44
C SER A 412 2.22 12.36 16.00
N TYR A 413 1.24 12.54 15.11
CA TYR A 413 1.38 12.31 13.67
C TYR A 413 0.57 13.32 12.85
N THR A 414 0.91 13.44 11.56
CA THR A 414 0.09 14.09 10.54
C THR A 414 -0.10 13.15 9.34
N LEU A 415 -1.29 13.14 8.76
CA LEU A 415 -1.61 12.36 7.56
C LEU A 415 -1.30 13.24 6.33
N ASN A 416 -0.57 12.70 5.36
CA ASN A 416 -0.13 13.42 4.16
C ASN A 416 -1.07 13.18 2.97
N GLN A 417 -0.91 13.90 1.84
CA GLN A 417 -1.79 13.79 0.66
C GLN A 417 -2.01 12.34 0.17
N GLU A 418 -0.99 11.49 0.26
CA GLU A 418 -1.03 10.06 -0.07
C GLU A 418 -2.14 9.36 0.72
N PHE A 419 -2.26 9.59 2.04
CA PHE A 419 -3.31 9.00 2.86
C PHE A 419 -4.69 9.30 2.30
N TYR A 420 -4.96 10.56 1.94
CA TYR A 420 -6.29 10.98 1.50
C TYR A 420 -6.62 10.54 0.06
N ALA A 421 -5.62 10.20 -0.75
CA ALA A 421 -5.78 9.55 -2.04
C ALA A 421 -6.07 8.05 -1.87
N ILE A 422 -5.22 7.33 -1.13
CA ILE A 422 -5.36 5.89 -0.86
C ILE A 422 -6.67 5.59 -0.13
N ALA A 423 -7.04 6.40 0.86
CA ALA A 423 -8.22 6.15 1.69
C ALA A 423 -9.52 6.18 0.89
N GLN A 424 -9.62 7.05 -0.11
CA GLN A 424 -10.78 7.13 -1.00
C GLN A 424 -10.89 5.86 -1.86
N ALA A 425 -9.81 5.48 -2.56
CA ALA A 425 -9.78 4.27 -3.39
C ALA A 425 -9.97 2.97 -2.57
N SER A 426 -9.34 2.86 -1.40
CA SER A 426 -9.49 1.74 -0.46
C SER A 426 -10.95 1.57 -0.03
N LYS A 427 -11.62 2.66 0.39
CA LYS A 427 -12.98 2.60 0.94
C LYS A 427 -14.00 2.02 -0.04
N ALA A 428 -13.82 2.24 -1.33
CA ALA A 428 -14.71 1.71 -2.37
C ALA A 428 -14.68 0.17 -2.52
N VAL A 429 -13.56 -0.49 -2.20
CA VAL A 429 -13.30 -1.89 -2.58
C VAL A 429 -13.30 -2.90 -1.41
N LEU A 430 -13.44 -2.43 -0.17
CA LEU A 430 -13.41 -3.29 1.03
C LEU A 430 -14.55 -4.33 1.04
N PRO A 431 -14.34 -5.57 1.54
CA PRO A 431 -15.43 -6.51 1.78
C PRO A 431 -16.52 -5.92 2.66
N ARG A 432 -17.78 -6.02 2.21
CA ARG A 432 -18.94 -5.52 2.98
C ARG A 432 -19.29 -6.39 4.19
N ASP A 433 -19.03 -7.69 4.09
CA ASP A 433 -19.34 -8.70 5.11
C ASP A 433 -18.07 -9.41 5.57
N GLN A 434 -18.09 -9.99 6.77
CA GLN A 434 -16.97 -10.80 7.27
C GLN A 434 -16.74 -12.03 6.39
N GLY A 435 -15.55 -12.16 5.83
CA GLY A 435 -15.20 -13.20 4.85
C GLY A 435 -15.74 -12.94 3.44
N GLY A 436 -16.30 -11.75 3.18
CA GLY A 436 -16.79 -11.36 1.86
C GLY A 436 -15.68 -11.10 0.83
N PRO A 437 -16.04 -11.08 -0.46
CA PRO A 437 -15.13 -10.70 -1.54
C PRO A 437 -14.82 -9.20 -1.51
N PHE A 438 -13.66 -8.83 -2.05
CA PHE A 438 -13.34 -7.44 -2.39
C PHE A 438 -14.13 -6.98 -3.62
N GLY A 439 -14.16 -5.66 -3.86
CA GLY A 439 -14.78 -5.09 -5.05
C GLY A 439 -14.14 -5.58 -6.36
N THR A 440 -14.96 -5.86 -7.36
CA THR A 440 -14.56 -6.08 -8.76
C THR A 440 -14.82 -4.81 -9.54
N ARG A 441 -13.85 -4.35 -10.35
CA ARG A 441 -14.01 -3.17 -11.20
C ARG A 441 -15.06 -3.44 -12.29
N ILE A 442 -15.94 -2.47 -12.55
CA ILE A 442 -17.00 -2.55 -13.57
C ILE A 442 -16.90 -1.44 -14.61
N GLY A 443 -17.68 -1.57 -15.69
CA GLY A 443 -17.79 -0.56 -16.74
C GLY A 443 -18.29 0.78 -16.22
N VAL A 444 -17.60 1.85 -16.61
CA VAL A 444 -18.06 3.23 -16.42
C VAL A 444 -17.62 4.10 -17.60
N SER A 445 -18.47 5.04 -18.02
CA SER A 445 -18.14 6.06 -19.02
C SER A 445 -18.68 7.43 -18.60
N ILE A 446 -18.12 8.50 -19.18
CA ILE A 446 -18.43 9.89 -18.78
C ILE A 446 -18.85 10.72 -20.00
N GLY A 447 -20.13 11.10 -20.02
CA GLY A 447 -20.73 12.02 -20.99
C GLY A 447 -20.89 13.45 -20.46
N GLY A 448 -21.56 14.29 -21.24
CA GLY A 448 -21.78 15.71 -20.90
C GLY A 448 -20.62 16.64 -21.29
N SER A 449 -20.86 17.96 -21.21
CA SER A 449 -19.91 19.00 -21.61
C SER A 449 -18.71 19.21 -20.68
N MET A 450 -18.74 18.60 -19.49
CA MET A 450 -17.66 18.62 -18.50
C MET A 450 -17.11 17.23 -18.20
N ASN A 451 -17.26 16.27 -19.13
CA ASN A 451 -16.71 14.91 -18.95
C ASN A 451 -15.19 14.92 -18.67
N TRP A 452 -14.44 15.76 -19.38
CA TRP A 452 -12.99 15.97 -19.19
C TRP A 452 -12.59 16.30 -17.74
N ALA A 453 -13.48 16.92 -16.96
CA ALA A 453 -13.19 17.38 -15.62
C ALA A 453 -13.27 16.28 -14.56
N LEU A 454 -13.79 15.11 -14.93
CA LEU A 454 -13.97 13.96 -14.05
C LEU A 454 -13.11 12.77 -14.52
N ARG A 455 -12.57 12.02 -13.56
CA ARG A 455 -12.14 10.64 -13.79
C ARG A 455 -12.75 9.74 -12.72
N VAL A 456 -13.20 8.57 -13.13
CA VAL A 456 -14.10 7.74 -12.33
C VAL A 456 -13.69 6.27 -12.39
N ASN A 457 -13.63 5.63 -11.24
CA ASN A 457 -13.65 4.19 -11.13
C ASN A 457 -14.97 3.73 -10.49
N ALA A 458 -15.52 2.63 -11.02
CA ALA A 458 -16.72 2.00 -10.52
C ALA A 458 -16.42 0.56 -10.11
N PHE A 459 -17.00 0.10 -9.01
CA PHE A 459 -16.84 -1.26 -8.51
C PHE A 459 -18.19 -1.85 -8.07
N VAL A 460 -18.31 -3.18 -8.18
CA VAL A 460 -19.35 -3.97 -7.51
C VAL A 460 -18.70 -4.86 -6.45
N THR A 461 -19.23 -4.84 -5.23
CA THR A 461 -18.76 -5.69 -4.11
C THR A 461 -19.80 -6.77 -3.84
N GLY A 462 -19.36 -8.04 -3.92
CA GLY A 462 -20.19 -9.19 -3.60
C GLY A 462 -20.59 -9.28 -2.13
N ARG A 463 -21.60 -10.10 -1.83
CA ARG A 463 -22.11 -10.35 -0.48
C ARG A 463 -22.00 -11.82 -0.11
N THR A 464 -21.80 -12.09 1.17
CA THR A 464 -21.69 -13.46 1.72
C THR A 464 -23.02 -14.21 1.69
N ASN A 465 -24.13 -13.52 1.94
CA ASN A 465 -25.47 -13.98 1.60
C ASN A 465 -25.77 -13.61 0.13
N PRO A 466 -25.97 -14.58 -0.79
CA PRO A 466 -26.30 -14.27 -2.19
C PRO A 466 -27.64 -13.52 -2.36
N SER A 467 -28.49 -13.49 -1.33
CA SER A 467 -29.78 -12.79 -1.32
C SER A 467 -29.66 -11.30 -0.99
N ASP A 468 -28.53 -10.88 -0.39
CA ASP A 468 -28.28 -9.50 -0.02
C ASP A 468 -28.00 -8.63 -1.26
N TRP A 469 -28.35 -7.35 -1.19
CA TRP A 469 -28.02 -6.39 -2.24
C TRP A 469 -26.50 -6.16 -2.30
N LEU A 470 -25.97 -6.16 -3.52
CA LEU A 470 -24.56 -5.89 -3.79
C LEU A 470 -24.28 -4.40 -3.56
N ARG A 471 -23.08 -4.07 -3.06
CA ARG A 471 -22.65 -2.68 -2.89
C ARG A 471 -22.01 -2.20 -4.19
N TYR A 472 -22.53 -1.12 -4.75
CA TYR A 472 -21.96 -0.44 -5.92
C TYR A 472 -21.31 0.86 -5.47
N SER A 473 -20.05 1.07 -5.81
CA SER A 473 -19.25 2.21 -5.35
C SER A 473 -18.59 2.94 -6.50
N LEU A 474 -18.48 4.27 -6.35
CA LEU A 474 -17.72 5.14 -7.25
C LEU A 474 -16.60 5.84 -6.48
N VAL A 475 -15.44 5.94 -7.11
CA VAL A 475 -14.36 6.87 -6.73
C VAL A 475 -14.26 7.90 -7.84
N VAL A 476 -14.51 9.17 -7.51
CA VAL A 476 -14.60 10.28 -8.48
C VAL A 476 -13.56 11.35 -8.13
N LEU A 477 -12.59 11.56 -9.02
CA LEU A 477 -11.76 12.76 -9.04
C LEU A 477 -12.48 13.83 -9.86
N ASN A 478 -12.82 14.96 -9.24
CA ASN A 478 -13.13 16.20 -9.97
C ASN A 478 -11.92 17.13 -9.89
N TRP A 479 -11.39 17.52 -11.06
CA TRP A 479 -10.24 18.42 -11.16
C TRP A 479 -10.54 19.75 -11.89
N ALA A 480 -11.83 20.05 -12.15
CA ALA A 480 -12.28 21.20 -12.94
C ALA A 480 -11.65 22.55 -12.53
N ASP A 481 -11.13 23.27 -13.50
CA ASP A 481 -10.63 24.65 -13.40
C ASP A 481 -11.23 25.52 -14.53
N ASN A 482 -11.05 26.84 -14.49
CA ASN A 482 -11.50 27.72 -15.56
C ASN A 482 -10.60 27.67 -16.81
N THR A 483 -11.17 28.03 -17.95
CA THR A 483 -10.49 28.10 -19.25
C THR A 483 -9.52 29.28 -19.37
N ASN A 484 -9.41 30.15 -18.36
CA ASN A 484 -8.81 31.48 -18.45
C ASN A 484 -7.42 31.54 -17.80
N GLY A 485 -6.94 30.46 -17.18
CA GLY A 485 -5.60 30.36 -16.61
C GLY A 485 -5.43 31.04 -15.25
N GLN A 486 -6.53 31.31 -14.54
CA GLN A 486 -6.51 31.70 -13.13
C GLN A 486 -7.24 30.61 -12.34
N TRP A 487 -6.55 29.95 -11.40
CA TRP A 487 -7.12 28.86 -10.61
C TRP A 487 -8.44 29.26 -9.95
N ASN A 488 -9.54 28.66 -10.42
CA ASN A 488 -10.92 28.93 -10.04
C ASN A 488 -11.72 27.61 -10.07
N PRO A 489 -11.51 26.73 -9.09
CA PRO A 489 -12.01 25.37 -9.10
C PRO A 489 -13.54 25.30 -9.11
N GLN A 490 -14.12 24.53 -10.03
CA GLN A 490 -15.58 24.46 -10.23
C GLN A 490 -16.19 23.13 -9.75
N PRO A 491 -17.22 23.14 -8.88
CA PRO A 491 -17.96 21.93 -8.58
C PRO A 491 -18.77 21.48 -9.80
N VAL A 492 -18.70 20.20 -10.17
CA VAL A 492 -19.38 19.66 -11.35
C VAL A 492 -20.69 19.00 -10.94
N LYS A 493 -21.81 19.63 -11.29
CA LYS A 493 -23.14 19.00 -11.18
C LYS A 493 -23.21 17.85 -12.18
N SER A 494 -23.35 16.63 -11.68
CA SER A 494 -23.30 15.40 -12.47
C SER A 494 -24.53 14.53 -12.25
N THR A 495 -24.93 13.82 -13.30
CA THR A 495 -25.83 12.67 -13.18
C THR A 495 -25.04 11.37 -13.01
N ILE A 496 -25.66 10.40 -12.34
CA ILE A 496 -25.15 9.03 -12.17
C ILE A 496 -26.26 8.11 -12.70
N GLU A 497 -26.02 7.53 -13.87
CA GLU A 497 -26.94 6.60 -14.53
C GLU A 497 -26.56 5.16 -14.18
N PHE A 498 -27.51 4.39 -13.67
CA PHE A 498 -27.33 2.98 -13.36
C PHE A 498 -28.62 2.20 -13.65
N ARG A 499 -28.53 1.22 -14.55
CA ARG A 499 -29.65 0.34 -14.96
C ARG A 499 -30.94 1.08 -15.36
N GLY A 500 -30.82 2.23 -16.02
CA GLY A 500 -31.96 3.04 -16.47
C GLY A 500 -32.63 3.88 -15.38
N MET A 501 -31.94 4.09 -14.25
CA MET A 501 -32.32 5.00 -13.17
C MET A 501 -31.20 6.03 -12.96
N GLN A 502 -31.59 7.26 -12.66
CA GLN A 502 -30.70 8.43 -12.58
C GLN A 502 -30.66 8.98 -11.14
N ALA A 503 -29.46 9.16 -10.60
CA ALA A 503 -29.22 10.00 -9.43
C ALA A 503 -28.51 11.31 -9.86
N THR A 504 -28.50 12.34 -9.01
CA THR A 504 -27.78 13.60 -9.25
C THR A 504 -26.92 13.97 -8.04
N TYR A 505 -25.66 14.31 -8.27
CA TYR A 505 -24.75 14.81 -7.24
C TYR A 505 -23.85 15.93 -7.80
N THR A 506 -23.45 16.87 -6.94
CA THR A 506 -22.55 17.95 -7.31
C THR A 506 -21.18 17.69 -6.70
N PHE A 507 -20.26 17.14 -7.50
CA PHE A 507 -18.92 16.77 -7.05
C PHE A 507 -18.08 18.03 -6.79
N PRO A 508 -17.60 18.29 -5.56
CA PRO A 508 -16.65 19.37 -5.29
C PRO A 508 -15.29 19.04 -5.92
N VAL A 509 -14.47 20.05 -6.23
CA VAL A 509 -13.11 19.81 -6.73
C VAL A 509 -12.27 19.15 -5.65
N GLY A 510 -11.68 18.01 -5.98
CA GLY A 510 -11.18 17.04 -5.02
C GLY A 510 -11.60 15.61 -5.38
N VAL A 511 -11.62 14.76 -4.36
CA VAL A 511 -11.97 13.35 -4.43
C VAL A 511 -13.28 13.11 -3.69
N THR A 512 -14.18 12.36 -4.30
CA THR A 512 -15.39 11.86 -3.65
C THR A 512 -15.52 10.35 -3.84
N THR A 513 -15.69 9.61 -2.75
CA THR A 513 -16.12 8.20 -2.79
C THR A 513 -17.54 8.10 -2.26
N LEU A 514 -18.40 7.36 -2.95
CA LEU A 514 -19.78 7.14 -2.54
C LEU A 514 -20.26 5.74 -2.94
N TRP A 515 -21.36 5.27 -2.36
CA TRP A 515 -21.96 4.00 -2.74
C TRP A 515 -23.49 3.97 -2.62
N TRP A 516 -24.09 3.00 -3.29
CA TRP A 516 -25.47 2.55 -3.10
C TRP A 516 -25.51 1.03 -3.06
N TYR A 517 -26.70 0.49 -2.79
CA TYR A 517 -26.96 -0.94 -2.85
C TYR A 517 -28.00 -1.21 -3.94
N ALA A 518 -27.87 -2.34 -4.64
CA ALA A 518 -28.85 -2.80 -5.63
C ALA A 518 -28.90 -4.34 -5.68
N PRO A 519 -30.04 -4.94 -6.08
CA PRO A 519 -30.14 -6.40 -6.20
C PRO A 519 -29.20 -6.94 -7.29
N ALA A 520 -28.68 -8.14 -7.09
CA ALA A 520 -27.83 -8.80 -8.08
C ALA A 520 -28.61 -9.10 -9.39
N THR A 521 -27.94 -8.99 -10.52
CA THR A 521 -28.38 -9.52 -11.82
C THR A 521 -27.65 -10.83 -12.11
N GLY A 522 -28.25 -11.70 -12.94
CA GLY A 522 -27.81 -13.10 -13.07
C GLY A 522 -26.36 -13.32 -13.52
N SER A 523 -25.78 -12.40 -14.29
CA SER A 523 -24.36 -12.43 -14.67
C SER A 523 -23.42 -11.98 -13.54
N VAL A 524 -23.83 -10.99 -12.75
CA VAL A 524 -23.00 -10.36 -11.71
C VAL A 524 -22.90 -11.25 -10.47
N GLN A 525 -24.00 -11.92 -10.10
CA GLN A 525 -24.08 -12.73 -8.88
C GLN A 525 -23.06 -13.89 -8.86
N ALA A 526 -22.84 -14.55 -10.01
CA ALA A 526 -21.94 -15.69 -10.11
C ALA A 526 -20.46 -15.32 -9.98
N GLN A 527 -20.04 -14.20 -10.58
CA GLN A 527 -18.63 -13.77 -10.58
C GLN A 527 -18.24 -13.04 -9.30
N ALA A 528 -19.18 -12.32 -8.66
CA ALA A 528 -18.92 -11.64 -7.40
C ALA A 528 -18.57 -12.61 -6.25
N LEU A 529 -19.06 -13.86 -6.29
CA LEU A 529 -18.83 -14.88 -5.25
C LEU A 529 -17.51 -15.65 -5.42
N ASP A 530 -16.97 -15.77 -6.63
CA ASP A 530 -15.74 -16.53 -6.94
C ASP A 530 -14.51 -15.93 -6.24
N ASN A 531 -14.51 -14.61 -6.05
CA ASN A 531 -13.47 -13.86 -5.33
C ASN A 531 -13.42 -14.13 -3.80
N SER A 532 -14.28 -15.01 -3.27
CA SER A 532 -14.32 -15.38 -1.85
C SER A 532 -13.17 -16.29 -1.40
N THR A 533 -12.37 -16.85 -2.31
CA THR A 533 -11.26 -17.77 -1.98
C THR A 533 -10.02 -17.06 -1.42
N GLN A 534 -10.17 -16.30 -0.34
CA GLN A 534 -9.07 -16.18 0.61
C GLN A 534 -8.82 -17.57 1.24
N PRO A 535 -7.57 -17.97 1.50
CA PRO A 535 -7.33 -19.10 2.38
C PRO A 535 -7.94 -18.77 3.75
N ALA A 536 -8.76 -19.67 4.30
CA ALA A 536 -9.38 -19.46 5.61
C ALA A 536 -8.30 -19.16 6.66
N SER A 537 -8.61 -18.26 7.59
CA SER A 537 -7.74 -17.96 8.72
C SER A 537 -7.46 -19.25 9.50
N VAL A 538 -6.23 -19.76 9.39
CA VAL A 538 -5.78 -20.92 10.15
C VAL A 538 -5.89 -20.58 11.64
N ASP A 539 -6.72 -21.32 12.37
CA ASP A 539 -6.92 -21.12 13.81
C ASP A 539 -5.63 -21.47 14.56
N VAL A 540 -4.86 -20.44 14.94
CA VAL A 540 -3.52 -20.60 15.55
C VAL A 540 -3.60 -21.16 16.99
N HIS A 541 -4.80 -21.47 17.48
CA HIS A 541 -4.99 -22.22 18.73
C HIS A 541 -4.76 -23.74 18.60
N ALA A 542 -4.59 -24.27 17.39
CA ALA A 542 -4.13 -25.64 17.18
C ALA A 542 -2.59 -25.75 17.34
N SER A 543 -2.11 -25.83 18.58
CA SER A 543 -0.68 -25.98 18.94
C SER A 543 -0.11 -27.38 18.62
N THR A 544 -0.19 -27.78 17.36
CA THR A 544 0.40 -29.02 16.84
C THR A 544 1.92 -28.88 16.78
N VAL A 545 2.62 -29.52 17.71
CA VAL A 545 4.09 -29.58 17.71
C VAL A 545 4.57 -30.33 16.46
N ILE A 546 5.17 -29.62 15.52
CA ILE A 546 5.89 -30.24 14.41
C ILE A 546 7.18 -30.84 15.00
N PRO A 547 7.40 -32.16 14.93
CA PRO A 547 8.60 -32.78 15.47
C PRO A 547 9.82 -32.39 14.61
N SER A 548 10.94 -32.09 15.28
CA SER A 548 12.21 -31.80 14.61
C SER A 548 12.80 -33.07 13.98
N SER A 549 12.48 -33.33 12.71
CA SER A 549 13.10 -34.40 11.93
C SER A 549 14.56 -34.05 11.60
N SER A 550 15.49 -34.58 12.40
CA SER A 550 16.93 -34.51 12.14
C SER A 550 17.28 -35.17 10.81
N PHE A 551 18.09 -34.49 10.01
CA PHE A 551 18.47 -34.94 8.66
C PHE A 551 19.70 -35.87 8.74
N GLU A 552 19.47 -37.18 8.82
CA GLU A 552 20.55 -38.18 8.90
C GLU A 552 21.09 -38.56 7.51
N ILE A 553 22.42 -38.50 7.36
CA ILE A 553 23.16 -39.05 6.22
C ILE A 553 23.64 -40.46 6.61
N PRO A 554 23.41 -41.50 5.79
CA PRO A 554 23.70 -42.88 6.19
C PRO A 554 25.20 -43.17 6.23
N SER A 555 25.73 -43.44 7.42
CA SER A 555 27.07 -44.01 7.62
C SER A 555 27.00 -45.20 8.57
N ASN A 556 27.25 -46.40 8.04
CA ASN A 556 26.87 -47.65 8.71
C ASN A 556 28.08 -48.35 9.35
N THR A 557 28.45 -47.95 10.56
CA THR A 557 29.38 -48.70 11.44
C THR A 557 28.91 -48.61 12.89
N SER A 558 28.47 -49.75 13.46
CA SER A 558 27.76 -49.81 14.74
C SER A 558 28.62 -50.32 15.90
N VAL A 559 28.68 -49.54 17.00
CA VAL A 559 29.15 -49.99 18.32
C VAL A 559 28.20 -49.40 19.39
N PRO A 560 27.57 -50.21 20.27
CA PRO A 560 26.65 -49.70 21.28
C PRO A 560 27.36 -49.30 22.58
N ILE A 561 26.98 -48.17 23.16
CA ILE A 561 27.28 -47.78 24.54
C ILE A 561 25.98 -47.31 25.20
N SER A 562 25.64 -47.86 26.37
CA SER A 562 24.41 -47.56 27.11
C SER A 562 24.57 -46.37 28.06
N PHE A 563 23.53 -45.54 28.19
CA PHE A 563 23.41 -44.56 29.28
C PHE A 563 22.10 -44.75 30.04
N ALA A 564 22.16 -44.55 31.36
CA ALA A 564 21.00 -44.57 32.26
C ALA A 564 20.45 -43.14 32.48
N PRO A 565 19.14 -42.98 32.74
CA PRO A 565 18.53 -41.66 32.88
C PRO A 565 18.81 -41.02 34.24
N LEU A 566 18.86 -39.68 34.28
CA LEU A 566 18.80 -38.88 35.49
C LEU A 566 17.52 -38.02 35.50
N SER A 567 16.88 -37.93 36.67
CA SER A 567 15.60 -37.27 36.88
C SER A 567 15.73 -35.77 37.15
N TYR A 568 14.76 -34.99 36.68
CA TYR A 568 14.68 -33.54 36.88
C TYR A 568 13.64 -33.19 37.95
N THR A 569 13.91 -32.18 38.80
CA THR A 569 12.94 -31.64 39.77
C THR A 569 13.00 -30.10 39.78
N PRO A 570 11.85 -29.39 39.70
CA PRO A 570 11.80 -27.93 39.55
C PRO A 570 11.87 -27.18 40.89
N ALA A 571 12.16 -25.87 40.82
CA ALA A 571 12.08 -24.94 41.94
C ALA A 571 11.33 -23.64 41.55
N GLN A 572 10.61 -23.07 42.51
CA GLN A 572 9.78 -21.84 42.43
C GLN A 572 9.91 -21.09 43.79
N PRO A 573 9.47 -19.81 43.90
CA PRO A 573 10.39 -18.72 44.27
C PRO A 573 10.28 -18.22 45.72
N ALA A 574 11.10 -17.22 46.06
CA ALA A 574 11.09 -16.48 47.33
C ALA A 574 11.08 -14.95 47.12
N SER A 575 10.66 -14.18 48.14
CA SER A 575 10.25 -12.77 47.98
C SER A 575 10.45 -11.88 49.23
N SER A 576 11.06 -10.70 49.08
CA SER A 576 11.00 -9.50 49.97
C SER A 576 11.89 -8.38 49.36
N LEU A 577 11.58 -7.08 49.21
CA LEU A 577 10.86 -6.03 49.98
C LEU A 577 11.72 -5.21 50.99
N VAL A 578 11.45 -3.88 51.04
CA VAL A 578 11.76 -2.84 52.07
C VAL A 578 12.98 -1.89 51.89
N ASP A 579 12.69 -0.61 51.55
CA ASP A 579 13.16 0.73 52.09
C ASP A 579 14.62 1.04 52.56
N GLN A 580 15.10 2.31 52.70
CA GLN A 580 14.82 3.63 52.06
C GLN A 580 15.90 4.70 52.45
N THR A 581 16.01 5.81 51.68
CA THR A 581 16.49 7.19 52.04
C THR A 581 17.97 7.57 52.36
N LYS A 582 18.39 8.66 51.67
CA LYS A 582 19.20 9.85 52.11
C LYS A 582 20.66 9.73 52.62
N PHE A 583 21.56 10.52 52.00
CA PHE A 583 22.40 11.55 52.66
C PHE A 583 22.92 12.59 51.64
N SER A 584 23.52 13.72 52.09
CA SER A 584 23.95 14.83 51.22
C SER A 584 25.14 15.67 51.74
N SER A 585 25.76 16.40 50.80
CA SER A 585 26.53 17.68 50.92
C SER A 585 27.95 17.74 51.54
N ASN A 586 28.90 18.18 50.67
CA ASN A 586 29.95 19.21 50.84
C ASN A 586 31.22 18.98 51.71
N LEU A 587 32.40 19.18 51.08
CA LEU A 587 33.45 20.16 51.47
C LEU A 587 34.60 20.23 50.42
N GLY A 588 35.40 21.32 50.44
CA GLY A 588 36.65 21.58 49.67
C GLY A 588 37.54 22.56 50.49
N PRO A 589 38.42 23.44 49.94
CA PRO A 589 39.06 23.58 48.62
C PRO A 589 40.60 23.89 48.70
N MET A 590 41.29 24.33 47.61
CA MET A 590 42.54 25.17 47.49
C MET A 590 42.90 25.30 45.97
N THR A 591 43.17 26.42 45.25
CA THR A 591 44.03 27.65 45.35
C THR A 591 45.52 27.46 44.94
N SER A 592 46.26 28.33 44.22
CA SER A 592 45.97 29.53 43.36
C SER A 592 47.27 30.23 42.88
N SER A 593 47.34 30.87 41.68
CA SER A 593 48.25 32.04 41.39
C SER A 593 47.99 32.71 40.01
N GLY A 594 48.25 34.04 39.91
CA GLY A 594 48.17 34.88 38.68
C GLY A 594 49.55 35.45 38.25
N PRO A 595 49.69 36.64 37.61
CA PRO A 595 48.77 37.82 37.60
C PRO A 595 48.46 38.43 36.19
N VAL A 596 47.82 39.63 36.15
CA VAL A 596 47.12 40.24 35.00
C VAL A 596 47.35 41.76 34.87
N PRO A 597 47.45 42.31 33.63
CA PRO A 597 47.10 43.71 33.35
C PRO A 597 46.19 43.95 32.10
N SER A 598 45.89 45.23 31.86
CA SER A 598 45.02 45.93 30.89
C SER A 598 45.77 46.49 29.65
N SER A 599 45.22 47.04 28.54
CA SER A 599 43.88 47.20 27.86
C SER A 599 44.12 47.98 26.53
N THR A 600 43.21 48.36 25.60
CA THR A 600 41.74 48.41 25.42
C THR A 600 41.37 47.75 24.04
N GLY A 601 40.35 48.07 23.20
CA GLY A 601 39.27 49.09 23.19
C GLY A 601 38.47 49.17 21.86
N GLU A 602 37.35 49.92 21.88
CA GLU A 602 36.42 50.31 20.78
C GLU A 602 35.60 49.23 20.02
N GLU A 603 34.36 49.62 19.70
CA GLU A 603 33.24 48.95 18.97
C GLU A 603 32.86 49.87 17.75
N PRO A 604 31.88 49.60 16.82
CA PRO A 604 30.59 48.88 17.01
C PRO A 604 29.98 48.08 15.81
N ASP A 605 28.87 47.40 16.11
CA ASP A 605 27.63 47.11 15.32
C ASP A 605 27.62 46.63 13.83
N GLU A 606 26.88 45.54 13.59
CA GLU A 606 26.27 45.17 12.28
C GLU A 606 24.74 45.38 12.26
N PRO A 607 24.13 45.90 11.17
CA PRO A 607 22.69 45.95 10.98
C PRO A 607 22.14 44.96 9.93
N ALA A 608 21.00 44.32 10.23
CA ALA A 608 20.31 43.39 9.32
C ALA A 608 19.61 44.09 8.14
N PHE A 609 19.57 43.43 6.97
CA PHE A 609 18.91 43.96 5.75
C PHE A 609 17.78 43.09 5.19
N ARG A 610 16.66 43.76 4.88
CA ARG A 610 15.56 43.23 4.06
C ARG A 610 15.84 43.52 2.58
N PHE A 611 15.46 42.61 1.68
CA PHE A 611 15.37 42.94 0.24
C PHE A 611 13.93 43.17 -0.22
N ARG A 612 13.75 44.22 -1.05
CA ARG A 612 12.51 44.54 -1.76
C ARG A 612 12.55 44.01 -3.19
N ARG A 613 11.37 43.89 -3.80
CA ARG A 613 11.19 43.62 -5.24
C ARG A 613 11.87 44.71 -6.09
N ASN A 614 12.44 44.31 -7.23
CA ASN A 614 12.79 45.20 -8.33
C ASN A 614 12.21 44.66 -9.65
N THR A 615 11.63 45.56 -10.45
CA THR A 615 11.18 45.31 -11.83
C THR A 615 12.11 46.04 -12.81
N PRO A 616 12.58 45.39 -13.88
CA PRO A 616 13.13 46.09 -15.05
C PRO A 616 12.03 46.43 -16.07
N SER A 617 12.22 47.53 -16.80
CA SER A 617 11.31 48.00 -17.86
C SER A 617 11.73 47.52 -19.25
N ARG A 618 10.80 47.58 -20.22
CA ARG A 618 11.07 47.39 -21.65
C ARG A 618 12.13 48.37 -22.18
N TRP A 619 12.88 47.95 -23.18
CA TRP A 619 13.36 48.78 -24.29
C TRP A 619 13.35 47.95 -25.57
N ASN A 620 12.80 48.54 -26.65
CA ASN A 620 12.69 48.04 -28.03
C ASN A 620 12.33 46.55 -28.19
#